data_AF-S4PL89-F1
#
_entry.id   AF-S4PL89-F1
#
_cell.length_a   1.000
_cell.length_b   1.000
_cell.length_c   1.000
_cell.angle_alpha   90.00
_cell.angle_beta   90.00
_cell.angle_gamma   90.00
#
_symmetry.space_group_name_H-M   'P 1'
#
loop_
_entity.id
_entity.type
_entity.pdbx_description
1 polymer ?
#
loop_
_entity_poly.entity_id
_entity_poly.type
_entity_poly.pdbx_seq_one_letter_code
_entity_poly.pdbx_strand_id
1 'polypeptide(L)'
;AALADSYPHLDIQVRRFIVPSTPEQDKIPYARVNHNKYMVTDRTAYIGTSNWYGDYFVDTAGVAFVYEPYITNTTRDIRQELQDVFERDWTSPYAVPLRKL
;
A
#
# COMPACT_ATOMS: atom_id res chain seq x y z
N ALA A 1 -17.34 0.28 -2.17
CA ALA A 1 -16.95 -0.73 -1.17
C ALA A 1 -17.99 -0.76 -0.04
N ALA A 2 -18.21 -1.88 0.64
CA ALA A 2 -19.19 -1.99 1.74
C ALA A 2 -18.84 -1.14 2.99
N LEU A 3 -17.65 -0.53 3.01
CA LEU A 3 -17.14 0.30 4.11
C LEU A 3 -17.18 1.80 3.82
N ALA A 4 -17.42 2.22 2.57
CA ALA A 4 -17.64 3.63 2.28
C ALA A 4 -19.01 4.01 2.86
N ASP A 5 -19.08 5.13 3.59
CA ASP A 5 -20.28 5.67 4.25
C ASP A 5 -20.81 4.86 5.44
N SER A 6 -20.08 3.87 5.96
CA SER A 6 -20.50 3.09 7.14
C SER A 6 -20.41 3.87 8.46
N TYR A 7 -19.56 4.91 8.51
CA TYR A 7 -19.39 5.78 9.67
C TYR A 7 -19.31 7.26 9.25
N PRO A 8 -20.03 8.17 9.91
CA PRO A 8 -19.92 9.61 9.63
C PRO A 8 -18.48 10.10 9.80
N HIS A 9 -18.02 10.96 8.89
CA HIS A 9 -16.67 11.54 8.87
C HIS A 9 -15.51 10.56 8.60
N LEU A 10 -15.81 9.32 8.19
CA LEU A 10 -14.81 8.34 7.79
C LEU A 10 -14.79 8.20 6.26
N ASP A 11 -13.68 8.60 5.63
CA ASP A 11 -13.44 8.34 4.21
C ASP A 11 -12.59 7.07 4.05
N ILE A 12 -13.19 6.04 3.44
CA ILE A 12 -12.49 4.80 3.09
C ILE A 12 -12.53 4.63 1.58
N GLN A 13 -11.35 4.71 0.98
CA GLN A 13 -11.16 4.47 -0.44
C GLN A 13 -10.43 3.15 -0.66
N VAL A 14 -10.86 2.39 -1.66
CA VAL A 14 -10.23 1.13 -2.04
C VAL A 14 -10.01 1.12 -3.54
N ARG A 15 -8.76 0.88 -3.94
CA ARG A 15 -8.36 0.73 -5.34
C ARG A 15 -7.62 -0.58 -5.53
N ARG A 16 -7.84 -1.21 -6.69
CA ARG A 16 -7.05 -2.34 -7.17
C ARG A 16 -5.92 -1.81 -8.03
N PHE A 17 -4.69 -2.15 -7.69
CA PHE A 17 -3.52 -1.85 -8.52
C PHE A 17 -3.34 -2.92 -9.61
N ILE A 18 -3.18 -2.51 -10.85
CA ILE A 18 -2.95 -3.36 -12.01
C ILE A 18 -1.48 -3.22 -12.42
N VAL A 19 -0.67 -4.26 -12.27
CA VAL A 19 0.72 -4.21 -12.73
C VAL A 19 0.73 -4.12 -14.26
N PRO A 20 1.34 -3.09 -14.87
CA PRO A 20 1.39 -2.97 -16.33
C PRO A 20 2.17 -4.13 -16.94
N SER A 21 1.71 -4.62 -18.08
CA SER A 21 2.30 -5.78 -18.78
C SER A 21 2.12 -5.68 -20.29
N THR A 22 3.00 -6.35 -21.04
CA THR A 22 2.80 -6.62 -22.47
C THR A 22 2.03 -7.93 -22.67
N PRO A 23 1.43 -8.17 -23.87
CA PRO A 23 0.74 -9.43 -24.16
C PRO A 23 1.61 -10.69 -23.99
N GLU A 24 2.92 -10.58 -24.17
CA GLU A 24 3.87 -11.67 -23.95
C GLU A 24 4.11 -11.90 -22.46
N GLN A 25 4.22 -10.83 -21.67
CA GLN A 25 4.41 -10.91 -20.22
C GLN A 25 3.19 -11.50 -19.52
N ASP A 26 1.98 -11.21 -19.99
CA ASP A 26 0.73 -11.76 -19.45
C ASP A 26 0.61 -13.28 -19.60
N LYS A 27 1.38 -13.88 -20.52
CA LYS A 27 1.40 -15.34 -20.71
C LYS A 27 2.19 -16.06 -19.61
N ILE A 28 2.92 -15.33 -18.75
CA ILE A 28 3.74 -15.92 -17.68
C ILE A 28 3.04 -15.69 -16.34
N PRO A 29 2.36 -16.71 -15.78
CA PRO A 29 1.63 -16.55 -14.53
C PRO A 29 2.54 -16.09 -13.39
N TYR A 30 2.04 -15.17 -12.57
CA TYR A 30 2.68 -14.68 -11.34
C TYR A 30 4.05 -14.00 -11.51
N ALA A 31 4.55 -13.81 -12.74
CA ALA A 31 5.83 -13.15 -12.98
C ALA A 31 5.80 -11.64 -12.71
N ARG A 32 4.62 -11.03 -12.65
CA ARG A 32 4.42 -9.59 -12.44
C ARG A 32 3.36 -9.37 -11.38
N VAL A 33 3.80 -9.00 -10.17
CA VAL A 33 2.92 -8.73 -9.03
C VAL A 33 3.41 -7.49 -8.30
N ASN A 34 2.46 -6.67 -7.81
CA ASN A 34 2.78 -5.71 -6.78
C ASN A 34 2.68 -6.44 -5.45
N HIS A 35 3.82 -6.59 -4.76
CA HIS A 35 3.94 -7.38 -3.53
C HIS A 35 4.49 -6.55 -2.37
N ASN A 36 4.26 -5.24 -2.41
CA ASN A 36 4.59 -4.32 -1.35
C ASN A 36 3.81 -4.64 -0.06
N LYS A 37 4.50 -4.57 1.08
CA LYS A 37 3.86 -4.53 2.41
C LYS A 37 4.39 -3.33 3.15
N TYR A 38 3.73 -2.21 2.95
CA TYR A 38 4.02 -0.98 3.66
C TYR A 38 2.72 -0.32 4.11
N MET A 39 2.87 0.60 5.05
CA MET A 39 1.83 1.55 5.44
C MET A 39 2.52 2.88 5.71
N VAL A 40 1.89 3.97 5.31
CA VAL A 40 2.34 5.33 5.61
C VAL A 40 1.18 6.09 6.22
N THR A 41 1.46 6.79 7.31
CA THR A 41 0.51 7.69 7.99
C THR A 41 1.09 9.10 7.98
N ASP A 42 0.40 10.06 8.59
CA ASP A 42 0.93 11.43 8.75
C ASP A 42 2.20 11.48 9.61
N ARG A 43 2.49 10.44 10.40
CA ARG A 43 3.60 10.41 11.36
C ARG A 43 4.61 9.30 11.14
N THR A 44 4.22 8.19 10.53
CA THR A 44 5.03 6.98 10.58
C THR A 44 5.08 6.31 9.21
N ALA A 45 6.25 5.79 8.86
CA ALA A 45 6.44 4.84 7.78
C ALA A 45 6.68 3.45 8.34
N TYR A 46 5.95 2.47 7.82
CA TYR A 46 6.10 1.05 8.12
C TYR A 46 6.44 0.32 6.83
N ILE A 47 7.49 -0.50 6.85
CA ILE A 47 7.85 -1.42 5.76
C ILE A 47 8.13 -2.77 6.39
N GLY A 48 7.46 -3.83 5.93
CA GLY A 48 7.60 -5.15 6.53
C GLY A 48 7.55 -6.30 5.54
N THR A 49 7.65 -7.50 6.09
CA THR A 49 7.56 -8.76 5.32
C THR A 49 6.17 -9.40 5.36
N SER A 50 5.34 -9.03 6.35
CA SER A 50 4.04 -9.65 6.60
C SER A 50 2.92 -9.03 5.76
N ASN A 51 2.05 -9.87 5.20
CA ASN A 51 0.82 -9.42 4.55
C ASN A 51 -0.21 -8.94 5.59
N TRP A 52 -1.16 -8.12 5.15
CA TRP A 52 -2.30 -7.69 5.95
C TRP A 52 -3.43 -8.74 5.92
N TYR A 53 -3.10 -9.99 6.29
CA TYR A 53 -4.03 -11.12 6.37
C TYR A 53 -3.91 -11.79 7.74
N GLY A 54 -5.01 -12.38 8.24
CA GLY A 54 -5.16 -12.73 9.65
C GLY A 54 -4.10 -13.71 10.18
N ASP A 55 -3.73 -14.72 9.41
CA ASP A 55 -2.73 -15.72 9.76
C ASP A 55 -1.31 -15.14 9.94
N TYR A 56 -0.97 -14.05 9.25
CA TYR A 56 0.32 -13.36 9.41
C TYR A 56 0.50 -12.70 10.78
N PHE A 57 -0.57 -12.54 11.55
CA PHE A 57 -0.53 -11.98 12.91
C PHE A 57 -0.33 -13.05 13.99
N VAL A 58 -0.65 -14.31 13.69
CA VAL A 58 -0.70 -15.39 14.71
C VAL A 58 0.24 -16.55 14.39
N ASP A 59 0.41 -16.88 13.12
CA ASP A 59 1.07 -18.12 12.68
C ASP A 59 2.37 -17.88 11.89
N THR A 60 2.67 -16.63 11.54
CA THR A 60 3.84 -16.28 10.73
C THR A 60 4.77 -15.32 11.44
N ALA A 61 6.06 -15.63 11.44
CA ALA A 61 7.10 -14.70 11.86
C ALA A 61 7.48 -13.75 10.73
N GLY A 62 7.65 -12.47 11.06
CA GLY A 62 8.08 -11.43 10.12
C GLY A 62 8.96 -10.39 10.79
N VAL A 63 9.51 -9.50 9.98
CA VAL A 63 10.25 -8.33 10.46
C VAL A 63 9.68 -7.08 9.81
N ALA A 64 9.74 -5.98 10.55
CA ALA A 64 9.35 -4.67 10.05
C ALA A 64 10.35 -3.61 10.47
N PHE A 65 10.56 -2.66 9.57
CA PHE A 65 11.19 -1.39 9.84
C PHE A 65 10.11 -0.34 10.05
N VAL A 66 10.19 0.35 11.20
CA VAL A 66 9.28 1.43 11.58
C VAL A 66 10.09 2.70 11.73
N TYR A 67 9.72 3.73 10.97
CA TYR A 67 10.36 5.03 11.01
C TYR A 67 9.35 6.09 11.45
N GLU A 68 9.67 6.76 12.55
CA GLU A 68 8.95 7.93 13.06
C GLU A 68 9.96 9.08 13.21
N PRO A 69 9.84 10.15 12.41
CA PRO A 69 10.73 11.29 12.51
C PRO A 69 10.47 12.06 13.80
N TYR A 70 11.51 12.30 14.59
CA TYR A 70 11.45 13.19 15.75
C TYR A 70 11.93 14.58 15.33
N ILE A 71 11.00 15.54 15.23
CA ILE A 71 11.20 16.96 14.86
C ILE A 71 12.34 17.15 13.86
N THR A 72 12.03 17.03 12.58
CA THR A 72 13.01 17.21 11.51
C THR A 72 12.84 18.60 10.89
N ASN A 73 13.90 19.43 10.98
CA ASN A 73 14.09 20.59 10.07
C ASN A 73 14.52 20.10 8.66
N THR A 74 14.18 18.86 8.30
CA THR A 74 14.55 18.26 7.03
C THR A 74 13.39 18.45 6.06
N THR A 75 13.71 18.84 4.83
CA THR A 75 12.71 19.04 3.77
C THR A 75 12.16 17.72 3.22
N ARG A 76 12.80 16.59 3.52
CA ARG A 76 12.46 15.25 3.03
C ARG A 76 13.03 14.18 3.95
N ASP A 77 12.26 13.13 4.22
CA ASP A 77 12.65 11.98 5.03
C ASP A 77 12.07 10.67 4.45
N ILE A 78 12.37 9.53 5.08
CA ILE A 78 11.90 8.21 4.64
C ILE A 78 10.37 8.13 4.63
N ARG A 79 9.70 8.82 5.54
CA ARG A 79 8.23 8.82 5.59
C ARG A 79 7.65 9.55 4.37
N GLN A 80 8.22 10.68 3.99
CA GLN A 80 7.82 11.40 2.79
C GLN A 80 8.15 10.62 1.51
N GLU A 81 9.31 9.96 1.45
CA GLU A 81 9.67 9.11 0.32
C GLU A 81 8.71 7.93 0.15
N LEU A 82 8.28 7.31 1.25
CA LEU A 82 7.29 6.24 1.21
C LEU A 82 5.90 6.76 0.81
N GLN A 83 5.51 7.96 1.25
CA GLN A 83 4.30 8.62 0.76
C GLN A 83 4.37 8.85 -0.75
N ASP A 84 5.50 9.31 -1.28
CA ASP A 84 5.64 9.55 -2.72
C ASP A 84 5.48 8.25 -3.53
N VAL A 85 5.95 7.11 -3.01
CA VAL A 85 5.70 5.79 -3.61
C VAL A 85 4.22 5.44 -3.59
N PHE A 86 3.53 5.69 -2.47
CA PHE A 86 2.09 5.51 -2.37
C PHE A 86 1.33 6.38 -3.38
N GLU A 87 1.59 7.68 -3.42
CA GLU A 87 0.90 8.62 -4.30
C GLU A 87 1.17 8.32 -5.77
N ARG A 88 2.41 7.95 -6.13
CA ARG A 88 2.77 7.49 -7.47
C ARG A 88 1.87 6.35 -7.92
N ASP A 89 1.67 5.34 -7.08
CA ASP A 89 0.88 4.17 -7.43
C ASP A 89 -0.62 4.48 -7.37
N TRP A 90 -1.07 5.18 -6.33
CA TRP A 90 -2.47 5.50 -6.05
C TRP A 90 -3.11 6.42 -7.09
N THR A 91 -2.35 7.41 -7.58
CA THR A 91 -2.81 8.39 -8.59
C THR A 91 -2.56 7.93 -10.03
N SER A 92 -1.86 6.81 -10.22
CA SER A 92 -1.58 6.25 -11.54
C SER A 92 -2.85 5.78 -12.26
N PRO A 93 -2.83 5.68 -13.61
CA PRO A 93 -3.91 5.04 -14.38
C PRO A 93 -4.07 3.54 -14.06
N TYR A 94 -3.15 2.96 -13.29
CA TYR A 94 -3.14 1.56 -12.92
C TYR A 94 -3.86 1.27 -11.59
N ALA A 95 -4.19 2.29 -10.81
CA ALA A 95 -5.00 2.15 -9.59
C ALA A 95 -6.48 2.43 -9.91
N VAL A 96 -7.24 1.36 -10.13
CA VAL A 96 -8.66 1.46 -10.49
C VAL A 96 -9.54 1.31 -9.24
N PRO A 97 -10.60 2.12 -9.07
CA PRO A 97 -11.56 1.93 -7.97
C PRO A 97 -12.09 0.50 -7.95
N LEU A 98 -12.09 -0.13 -6.78
CA LEU A 98 -12.67 -1.45 -6.62
C LEU A 98 -14.20 -1.29 -6.71
N ARG A 99 -14.76 -1.55 -7.90
CA ARG A 99 -16.23 -1.53 -8.11
C ARG A 99 -16.88 -2.49 -7.12
N LYS A 100 -18.09 -2.14 -6.66
CA LYS A 100 -18.95 -3.09 -5.96
C LYS A 100 -19.09 -4.32 -6.88
N LEU A 101 -18.70 -5.50 -6.38
CA LEU A 101 -19.13 -6.77 -6.96
C LEU A 101 -20.65 -6.83 -6.94
#